data_AF-A0A0B2W1S4-F1
#
_entry.id   AF-A0A0B2W1S4-F1
#
_cell.length_a   1.000
_cell.length_b   1.000
_cell.length_c   1.000
_cell.angle_alpha   90.00
_cell.angle_beta   90.00
_cell.angle_gamma   90.00
#
_symmetry.space_group_name_H-M   'P 1'
#
loop_
_entity.id
_entity.type
_entity.pdbx_description
1 polymer ?
#
loop_
_entity_poly.entity_id
_entity_poly.type
_entity_poly.pdbx_seq_one_letter_code
_entity_poly.pdbx_strand_id
1 'polypeptide(L)'
;MMALAMIVHDNMGAGQSQEQSGASQDSPKVVRIERAEIPEEYKAVGVSHEVVNRVLGMHDDDTSSEVVRIERAEIPEEYKAVGVSHEVVNRVLGMHDDDTSSEVDSLREQLNRERAANEHLREQMRYLTDLQQRTPAYVPSEGSGSNISLEEMEERKRVFNETIDRVEQLFFGYQKENACQSNEEEIMECLNKNKTRLLNCSPLVNSYENCVAEMRAHILAEVGSA
;
A
#
# COMPACT_ATOMS: atom_id res chain seq x y z
N MET A 1 37.10 -47.60 -43.27
CA MET A 1 36.41 -47.25 -44.53
C MET A 1 35.39 -46.16 -44.22
N MET A 2 35.54 -45.03 -44.93
CA MET A 2 34.57 -43.95 -45.28
C MET A 2 33.45 -43.62 -44.27
N ALA A 3 33.41 -42.47 -43.59
CA ALA A 3 33.37 -41.06 -44.05
C ALA A 3 32.19 -40.73 -44.98
N LEU A 4 31.27 -39.89 -44.48
CA LEU A 4 30.40 -38.90 -45.17
C LEU A 4 29.56 -38.26 -44.03
N ALA A 5 29.87 -37.09 -43.45
CA ALA A 5 30.05 -35.74 -43.99
C ALA A 5 28.81 -35.23 -44.74
N MET A 6 27.98 -34.43 -44.05
CA MET A 6 27.24 -33.32 -44.65
C MET A 6 27.43 -32.08 -43.79
N ILE A 7 27.90 -31.03 -44.47
CA ILE A 7 28.38 -29.74 -44.01
C ILE A 7 27.43 -28.68 -44.57
N VAL A 8 26.95 -27.81 -43.67
CA VAL A 8 26.85 -26.32 -43.76
C VAL A 8 25.90 -25.66 -44.76
N HIS A 9 25.04 -24.75 -44.25
CA HIS A 9 25.09 -23.29 -44.45
C HIS A 9 24.02 -22.64 -43.55
N ASP A 10 24.42 -21.95 -42.47
CA ASP A 10 24.59 -20.49 -42.37
C ASP A 10 23.28 -19.69 -42.54
N ASN A 11 22.83 -19.03 -41.46
CA ASN A 11 22.74 -17.57 -41.57
C ASN A 11 22.91 -16.84 -40.24
N MET A 12 23.70 -15.78 -40.37
CA MET A 12 24.17 -14.83 -39.39
C MET A 12 23.06 -13.98 -38.77
N GLY A 13 23.32 -13.51 -37.54
CA GLY A 13 22.54 -12.47 -36.88
C GLY A 13 23.21 -11.99 -35.60
N ALA A 14 24.47 -11.58 -35.70
CA ALA A 14 25.21 -10.92 -34.63
C ALA A 14 24.77 -9.46 -34.49
N GLY A 15 24.42 -9.06 -33.27
CA GLY A 15 24.30 -7.67 -32.84
C GLY A 15 24.87 -7.55 -31.43
N GLN A 16 26.19 -7.40 -31.36
CA GLN A 16 26.89 -6.93 -30.16
C GLN A 16 26.79 -5.41 -30.03
N SER A 17 27.22 -4.93 -28.86
CA SER A 17 27.40 -3.55 -28.41
C SER A 17 26.24 -3.06 -27.53
N GLN A 18 26.43 -2.60 -26.29
CA GLN A 18 27.63 -1.96 -25.73
C GLN A 18 27.54 -1.95 -24.20
N GLU A 19 28.56 -2.43 -23.52
CA GLU A 19 28.85 -2.03 -22.14
C GLU A 19 29.25 -0.55 -22.14
N GLN A 20 28.56 0.26 -21.33
CA GLN A 20 29.08 1.52 -20.82
C GLN A 20 28.88 1.54 -19.31
N SER A 21 29.98 1.31 -18.63
CA SER A 21 30.21 1.66 -17.24
C SER A 21 30.29 3.19 -17.10
N GLY A 22 29.61 3.77 -16.11
CA GLY A 22 29.93 5.11 -15.62
C GLY A 22 28.77 5.93 -15.04
N ALA A 23 28.90 6.24 -13.75
CA ALA A 23 28.31 7.35 -13.00
C ALA A 23 26.86 7.23 -12.49
N SER A 24 26.77 7.21 -11.16
CA SER A 24 25.59 7.52 -10.36
C SER A 24 24.88 8.79 -10.84
N GLN A 25 23.65 8.65 -11.33
CA GLN A 25 22.61 9.68 -11.24
C GLN A 25 21.30 8.98 -10.91
N ASP A 26 21.00 8.97 -9.61
CA ASP A 26 19.70 8.59 -9.06
C ASP A 26 18.68 9.66 -9.47
N SER A 27 18.16 9.54 -10.69
CA SER A 27 16.96 10.22 -11.14
C SER A 27 15.88 9.17 -11.33
N PRO A 28 14.65 9.38 -10.83
CA PRO A 28 13.61 8.38 -10.90
C PRO A 28 13.35 8.05 -12.37
N LYS A 29 13.46 6.76 -12.69
CA LYS A 29 13.21 6.23 -14.03
C LYS A 29 11.75 6.48 -14.39
N VAL A 30 11.49 7.53 -15.17
CA VAL A 30 10.16 7.87 -15.65
C VAL A 30 9.75 6.81 -16.67
N VAL A 31 8.90 5.87 -16.26
CA VAL A 31 8.28 4.91 -17.17
C VAL A 31 7.15 5.63 -17.89
N ARG A 32 7.29 5.78 -19.21
CA ARG A 32 6.21 6.24 -20.08
C ARG A 32 5.33 5.04 -20.38
N ILE A 33 4.18 4.98 -19.73
CA ILE A 33 3.15 3.97 -20.00
C ILE A 33 2.26 4.53 -21.10
N GLU A 34 2.13 3.79 -22.19
CA GLU A 34 1.19 4.20 -23.24
C GLU A 34 -0.25 3.93 -22.78
N ARG A 35 -1.19 4.78 -23.18
CA ARG A 35 -2.60 4.65 -22.76
C ARG A 35 -3.24 3.31 -23.18
N ALA A 36 -2.65 2.63 -24.18
CA ALA A 36 -3.05 1.31 -24.62
C ALA A 36 -2.62 0.18 -23.65
N GLU A 37 -1.58 0.42 -22.83
CA GLU A 37 -1.03 -0.53 -21.86
C GLU A 37 -1.75 -0.48 -20.51
N ILE A 38 -2.65 0.49 -20.32
CA ILE A 38 -3.49 0.60 -19.12
C ILE A 38 -4.68 -0.37 -19.26
N PRO A 39 -4.86 -1.34 -18.34
CA PRO A 39 -6.00 -2.24 -18.35
C PRO A 39 -7.34 -1.47 -18.33
N GLU A 40 -8.35 -2.00 -19.02
CA GLU A 40 -9.69 -1.37 -19.16
C GLU A 40 -10.32 -0.99 -17.82
N GLU A 41 -10.12 -1.82 -16.80
CA GLU A 41 -10.58 -1.59 -15.42
C GLU A 41 -10.01 -0.32 -14.75
N TYR A 42 -8.84 0.16 -15.20
CA TYR A 42 -8.21 1.40 -14.71
C TYR A 42 -8.44 2.60 -15.63
N LYS A 43 -8.96 2.41 -16.85
CA LYS A 43 -9.30 3.54 -17.74
C LYS A 43 -10.46 4.38 -17.22
N ALA A 44 -11.30 3.80 -16.37
CA ALA A 44 -12.49 4.44 -15.80
C ALA A 44 -12.23 5.21 -14.51
N VAL A 45 -11.01 5.17 -13.95
CA VAL A 45 -10.63 5.99 -12.80
C VAL A 45 -10.35 7.40 -13.29
N GLY A 46 -11.43 8.13 -13.62
CA GLY A 46 -11.36 9.52 -14.02
C GLY A 46 -10.89 10.36 -12.85
N VAL A 47 -9.76 11.05 -13.02
CA VAL A 47 -9.38 12.13 -12.10
C VAL A 47 -10.44 13.22 -12.23
N SER A 48 -11.04 13.64 -11.11
CA SER A 48 -12.08 14.68 -11.12
C SER A 48 -11.58 15.90 -11.88
N HIS A 49 -12.46 16.50 -12.69
CA HIS A 49 -12.16 17.71 -13.46
C HIS A 49 -11.69 18.85 -12.55
N GLU A 50 -12.12 18.84 -11.28
CA GLU A 50 -11.68 19.76 -10.23
C GLU A 50 -10.20 19.59 -9.87
N VAL A 51 -9.72 18.35 -9.79
CA VAL A 51 -8.31 18.04 -9.49
C VAL A 51 -7.43 18.41 -10.69
N VAL A 52 -7.92 18.17 -11.91
CA VAL A 52 -7.24 18.59 -13.14
C VAL A 52 -7.15 20.12 -13.23
N ASN A 53 -8.25 20.83 -12.94
CA ASN A 53 -8.28 22.29 -12.94
C ASN A 53 -7.36 22.89 -11.86
N ARG A 54 -7.28 22.25 -10.69
CA ARG A 54 -6.38 22.67 -9.59
C ARG A 54 -4.90 22.48 -9.95
N VAL A 55 -4.56 21.40 -10.66
CA VAL A 55 -3.20 21.14 -11.14
C VAL A 55 -2.82 22.06 -12.30
N LEU A 56 -3.79 22.46 -13.14
CA LEU A 56 -3.57 23.37 -14.26
C LEU A 56 -3.60 24.86 -13.87
N GLY A 57 -3.81 25.20 -12.60
CA GLY A 57 -3.58 26.54 -12.07
C GLY A 57 -4.41 27.64 -12.75
N MET A 58 -5.58 27.31 -13.28
CA MET A 58 -6.53 28.32 -13.76
C MET A 58 -7.34 28.84 -12.58
N HIS A 59 -6.81 29.88 -11.95
CA HIS A 59 -7.63 30.91 -11.33
C HIS A 59 -8.41 31.59 -12.46
N ASP A 60 -9.63 31.12 -12.72
CA ASP A 60 -10.68 31.96 -13.31
C ASP A 60 -11.11 32.96 -12.25
N ASP A 61 -10.28 33.98 -12.02
CA ASP A 61 -10.74 35.23 -11.41
C ASP A 61 -10.72 36.31 -12.48
N ASP A 62 -11.92 36.57 -12.95
CA ASP A 62 -12.34 37.59 -13.90
C ASP A 62 -12.16 38.98 -13.30
N THR A 63 -10.90 39.41 -13.14
CA THR A 63 -10.55 40.83 -13.01
C THR A 63 -9.43 41.16 -13.97
N SER A 64 -9.80 41.67 -15.15
CA SER A 64 -8.91 42.38 -16.06
C SER A 64 -8.41 43.67 -15.39
N SER A 65 -7.56 43.54 -14.37
CA SER A 65 -6.56 44.58 -14.13
C SER A 65 -5.61 44.47 -15.32
N GLU A 66 -5.55 45.53 -16.13
CA GLU A 66 -4.60 45.63 -17.23
C GLU A 66 -3.19 45.65 -16.61
N VAL A 67 -2.62 44.45 -16.40
CA VAL A 67 -1.27 44.30 -15.86
C VAL A 67 -0.31 44.68 -16.99
N VAL A 68 0.14 45.94 -16.99
CA VAL A 68 1.23 46.40 -17.83
C VAL A 68 2.49 45.66 -17.40
N ARG A 69 2.91 44.68 -18.20
CA ARG A 69 4.17 43.95 -18.01
C ARG A 69 5.31 44.78 -18.56
N ILE A 70 5.96 45.53 -17.69
CA ILE A 70 7.17 46.29 -18.04
C ILE A 70 8.36 45.34 -17.98
N GLU A 71 9.03 45.14 -19.11
CA GLU A 71 10.26 44.37 -19.12
C GLU A 71 11.39 45.15 -18.47
N ARG A 72 12.36 44.47 -17.83
CA ARG A 72 13.48 45.14 -17.16
C ARG A 72 14.33 46.01 -18.12
N ALA A 73 14.24 45.75 -19.41
CA ALA A 73 14.87 46.54 -20.47
C ALA A 73 14.15 47.88 -20.75
N GLU A 74 12.85 47.99 -20.42
CA GLU A 74 12.01 49.18 -20.63
C GLU A 74 12.10 50.18 -19.47
N ILE A 75 12.76 49.80 -18.37
CA ILE A 75 13.01 50.68 -17.23
C ILE A 75 14.15 51.65 -17.59
N PRO A 76 13.92 52.98 -17.57
CA PRO A 76 14.96 53.97 -17.84
C PRO A 76 16.17 53.80 -16.90
N GLU A 77 17.39 54.06 -17.39
CA GLU A 77 18.62 53.83 -16.61
C GLU A 77 18.66 54.62 -15.31
N GLU A 78 17.99 55.78 -15.28
CA GLU A 78 17.86 56.64 -14.10
C GLU A 78 17.12 55.96 -12.94
N TYR A 79 16.28 54.96 -13.22
CA TYR A 79 15.50 54.21 -12.23
C TYR A 79 16.07 52.84 -11.90
N LYS A 80 17.02 52.31 -12.69
CA LYS A 80 17.63 50.99 -12.44
C LYS A 80 18.41 50.90 -11.13
N ALA A 81 18.94 52.02 -10.65
CA ALA A 81 19.74 52.09 -9.43
C ALA A 81 18.93 52.49 -8.18
N VAL A 82 17.65 52.84 -8.35
CA VAL A 82 16.81 53.31 -7.24
C VAL A 82 16.21 52.10 -6.54
N GLY A 83 16.86 51.66 -5.46
CA GLY A 83 16.35 50.58 -4.62
C GLY A 83 15.14 51.06 -3.83
N VAL A 84 14.01 50.36 -3.96
CA VAL A 84 12.87 50.54 -3.06
C VAL A 84 13.15 49.79 -1.75
N SER A 85 12.89 50.45 -0.62
CA SER A 85 13.02 49.80 0.69
C SER A 85 12.05 48.62 0.79
N HIS A 86 12.50 47.53 1.41
CA HIS A 86 11.70 46.33 1.67
C HIS A 86 10.39 46.66 2.40
N GLU A 87 10.40 47.68 3.26
CA GLU A 87 9.22 48.15 3.99
C GLU A 87 8.14 48.74 3.06
N VAL A 88 8.55 49.45 1.99
CA VAL A 88 7.64 50.03 1.01
C VAL A 88 7.06 48.94 0.12
N VAL A 89 7.88 47.95 -0.24
CA VAL A 89 7.44 46.77 -1.02
C VAL A 89 6.41 45.96 -0.22
N ASN A 90 6.68 45.66 1.05
CA ASN A 90 5.76 44.94 1.94
C ASN A 90 4.42 45.68 2.09
N ARG A 91 4.46 47.01 2.26
CA ARG A 91 3.26 47.84 2.39
C ARG A 91 2.40 47.86 1.12
N VAL A 92 3.03 47.91 -0.06
CA VAL A 92 2.32 47.89 -1.35
C VAL A 92 1.73 46.51 -1.65
N LEU A 93 2.41 45.44 -1.23
CA LEU A 93 1.93 44.06 -1.35
C LEU A 93 0.90 43.67 -0.27
N GLY A 94 0.54 44.59 0.63
CA GLY A 94 -0.40 44.33 1.73
C GLY A 94 0.12 43.34 2.78
N MET A 95 1.43 43.05 2.79
CA MET A 95 2.05 42.16 3.76
C MET A 95 2.36 42.95 5.03
N HIS A 96 1.46 42.87 6.01
CA HIS A 96 1.75 43.33 7.38
C HIS A 96 2.67 42.31 8.06
N ASP A 97 3.86 42.76 8.49
CA ASP A 97 4.92 41.93 9.08
C ASP A 97 4.50 41.15 10.35
N ASP A 98 3.40 41.53 11.03
CA ASP A 98 2.96 40.91 12.30
C ASP A 98 2.26 39.55 12.14
N ASP A 99 1.46 39.33 11.09
CA ASP A 99 0.72 38.05 10.94
C ASP A 99 1.58 36.97 10.26
N THR A 100 2.43 37.33 9.31
CA THR A 100 3.21 36.36 8.53
C THR A 100 4.37 35.74 9.31
N SER A 101 4.92 36.42 10.33
CA SER A 101 6.02 35.84 11.12
C SER A 101 5.55 34.63 11.93
N SER A 102 4.35 34.71 12.50
CA SER A 102 3.79 33.63 13.32
C SER A 102 3.46 32.39 12.48
N GLU A 103 2.93 32.59 11.28
CA GLU A 103 2.62 31.51 10.34
C GLU A 103 3.90 30.87 9.79
N VAL A 104 4.91 31.67 9.44
CA VAL A 104 6.21 31.16 8.96
C VAL A 104 6.92 30.36 10.05
N ASP A 105 6.85 30.79 11.30
CA ASP A 105 7.45 30.04 12.42
C ASP A 105 6.67 28.74 12.71
N SER A 106 5.34 28.76 12.60
CA SER A 106 4.50 27.54 12.67
C SER A 106 4.84 26.54 11.56
N LEU A 107 4.96 27.02 10.32
CA LEU A 107 5.32 26.20 9.15
C LEU A 107 6.73 25.62 9.28
N ARG A 108 7.69 26.39 9.82
CA ARG A 108 9.04 25.90 10.12
C ARG A 108 9.04 24.81 11.17
N GLU A 109 8.26 24.97 12.23
CA GLU A 109 8.12 23.96 13.28
C GLU A 109 7.48 22.68 12.71
N GLN A 110 6.42 22.82 11.92
CA GLN A 110 5.76 21.70 11.26
C GLN A 110 6.70 20.97 10.30
N LEU A 111 7.49 21.70 9.50
CA LEU A 111 8.50 21.13 8.61
C LEU A 111 9.57 20.34 9.38
N ASN A 112 9.99 20.83 10.54
CA ASN A 112 10.97 20.14 11.38
C ASN A 112 10.40 18.85 11.99
N ARG A 113 9.13 18.86 12.43
CA ARG A 113 8.44 17.64 12.90
C ARG A 113 8.30 16.60 11.79
N GLU A 114 7.89 17.02 10.60
CA GLU A 114 7.79 16.14 9.43
C GLU A 114 9.14 15.55 9.04
N ARG A 115 10.22 16.35 9.07
CA ARG A 115 11.58 15.85 8.81
C ARG A 115 12.00 14.78 9.82
N ALA A 116 11.75 15.00 11.11
CA ALA A 116 12.06 14.02 12.16
C ALA A 116 11.22 12.74 12.01
N ALA A 117 9.93 12.86 11.70
CA ALA A 117 9.05 11.72 11.44
C ALA A 117 9.51 10.93 10.19
N ASN A 118 9.93 11.63 9.13
CA ASN A 118 10.41 11.03 7.91
C ASN A 118 11.76 10.30 8.13
N GLU A 119 12.66 10.87 8.93
CA GLU A 119 13.90 10.23 9.33
C GLU A 119 13.63 8.93 10.12
N HIS A 120 12.75 8.99 11.11
CA HIS A 120 12.33 7.80 11.86
C HIS A 120 11.69 6.74 10.95
N LEU A 121 10.84 7.14 10.00
CA LEU A 121 10.23 6.21 9.04
C LEU A 121 11.30 5.58 8.12
N ARG A 122 12.32 6.34 7.72
CA ARG A 122 13.46 5.82 6.94
C ARG A 122 14.28 4.82 7.75
N GLU A 123 14.46 5.03 9.04
CA GLU A 123 15.11 4.07 9.94
C GLU A 123 14.30 2.78 10.07
N GLN A 124 12.98 2.89 10.28
CA GLN A 124 12.09 1.73 10.31
C GLN A 124 12.12 0.95 8.99
N MET A 125 12.07 1.64 7.84
CA MET A 125 12.19 1.01 6.53
C MET A 125 13.54 0.32 6.34
N ARG A 126 14.64 0.92 6.81
CA ARG A 126 15.96 0.27 6.80
C ARG A 126 15.99 -0.98 7.69
N TYR A 127 15.42 -0.89 8.89
CA TYR A 127 15.33 -2.02 9.80
C TYR A 127 14.49 -3.18 9.23
N LEU A 128 13.33 -2.87 8.65
CA LEU A 128 12.50 -3.86 7.97
C LEU A 128 13.21 -4.45 6.75
N THR A 129 13.95 -3.64 5.99
CA THR A 129 14.76 -4.11 4.85
C THR A 129 15.89 -5.04 5.30
N ASP A 130 16.57 -4.72 6.40
CA ASP A 130 17.62 -5.57 6.99
C ASP A 130 17.04 -6.89 7.51
N LEU A 131 15.89 -6.84 8.20
CA LEU A 131 15.16 -8.04 8.59
C LEU A 131 14.77 -8.87 7.37
N GLN A 132 14.27 -8.26 6.30
CA GLN A 132 13.91 -8.95 5.06
C GLN A 132 15.11 -9.53 4.31
N GLN A 133 16.30 -8.94 4.42
CA GLN A 133 17.54 -9.52 3.87
C GLN A 133 18.08 -10.66 4.73
N ARG A 134 17.88 -10.56 6.05
CA ARG A 134 18.36 -11.54 7.03
C ARG A 134 17.42 -12.73 7.21
N THR A 135 16.12 -12.53 6.99
CA THR A 135 15.19 -13.63 6.68
C THR A 135 15.40 -13.97 5.21
N PRO A 136 15.81 -15.19 4.83
CA PRO A 136 15.80 -15.55 3.43
C PRO A 136 14.34 -15.49 2.95
N ALA A 137 13.99 -14.40 2.25
CA ALA A 137 12.78 -14.35 1.46
C ALA A 137 12.85 -15.56 0.55
N TYR A 138 11.92 -16.50 0.75
CA TYR A 138 11.76 -17.67 -0.10
C TYR A 138 11.44 -17.16 -1.51
N VAL A 139 12.48 -16.95 -2.30
CA VAL A 139 12.38 -16.89 -3.76
C VAL A 139 12.51 -18.34 -4.19
N PRO A 140 11.45 -18.97 -4.74
CA PRO A 140 11.64 -20.22 -5.45
C PRO A 140 12.51 -19.90 -6.67
N SER A 141 13.83 -19.99 -6.49
CA SER A 141 14.78 -20.00 -7.59
C SER A 141 14.60 -21.35 -8.28
N GLU A 142 13.72 -21.37 -9.26
CA GLU A 142 13.71 -22.40 -10.31
C GLU A 142 15.05 -22.32 -11.05
N GLY A 143 16.12 -22.86 -10.44
CA GLY A 143 17.45 -22.74 -11.04
C GLY A 143 18.65 -23.12 -10.19
N SER A 144 18.52 -23.47 -8.91
CA SER A 144 19.68 -23.98 -8.16
C SER A 144 19.30 -25.19 -7.32
N GLY A 145 19.68 -26.37 -7.81
CA GLY A 145 19.72 -27.63 -7.07
C GLY A 145 20.78 -27.61 -5.96
N SER A 146 20.68 -26.63 -5.07
CA SER A 146 21.45 -26.57 -3.84
C SER A 146 20.82 -27.59 -2.89
N ASN A 147 21.54 -28.67 -2.62
CA ASN A 147 21.17 -29.67 -1.62
C ASN A 147 20.91 -28.94 -0.29
N ILE A 148 19.64 -28.76 0.05
CA ILE A 148 19.22 -28.23 1.35
C ILE A 148 19.86 -29.14 2.40
N SER A 149 20.68 -28.58 3.27
CA SER A 149 21.32 -29.39 4.30
C SER A 149 20.26 -29.97 5.24
N LEU A 150 20.52 -31.13 5.83
CA LEU A 150 19.59 -31.77 6.77
C LEU A 150 19.22 -30.82 7.92
N GLU A 151 20.17 -30.00 8.35
CA GLU A 151 20.01 -29.01 9.42
C GLU A 151 19.07 -27.86 9.01
N GLU A 152 19.18 -27.35 7.77
CA GLU A 152 18.22 -26.37 7.25
C GLU A 152 16.80 -26.96 7.12
N MET A 153 16.67 -28.25 6.82
CA MET A 153 15.37 -28.92 6.75
C MET A 153 14.72 -29.07 8.13
N GLU A 154 15.51 -29.42 9.14
CA GLU A 154 15.05 -29.53 10.53
C GLU A 154 14.65 -28.17 11.09
N GLU A 155 15.42 -27.12 10.81
CA GLU A 155 15.08 -25.75 11.21
C GLU A 155 13.80 -25.27 10.52
N ARG A 156 13.61 -25.55 9.22
CA ARG A 156 12.36 -25.25 8.52
C ARG A 156 11.17 -26.00 9.10
N LYS A 157 11.35 -27.28 9.46
CA LYS A 157 10.30 -28.06 10.13
C LYS A 157 9.93 -27.47 11.49
N ARG A 158 10.93 -27.01 12.25
CA ARG A 158 10.71 -26.35 13.54
C ARG A 158 9.91 -25.05 13.38
N VAL A 159 10.31 -24.18 12.47
CA VAL A 159 9.61 -22.90 12.20
C VAL A 159 8.19 -23.15 11.71
N PHE A 160 8.00 -24.15 10.85
CA PHE A 160 6.68 -24.54 10.36
C PHE A 160 5.78 -25.04 11.50
N ASN A 161 6.29 -25.94 12.34
CA ASN A 161 5.54 -26.44 13.50
C ASN A 161 5.20 -25.33 14.48
N GLU A 162 6.14 -24.42 14.78
CA GLU A 162 5.86 -23.28 15.66
C GLU A 162 4.78 -22.36 15.07
N THR A 163 4.76 -22.19 13.75
CA THR A 163 3.73 -21.41 13.06
C THR A 163 2.38 -22.11 13.14
N ILE A 164 2.34 -23.44 12.99
CA ILE A 164 1.12 -24.23 13.21
C ILE A 164 0.64 -24.04 14.64
N ASP A 165 1.50 -24.21 15.64
CA ASP A 165 1.12 -24.09 17.05
C ASP A 165 0.55 -22.68 17.35
N ARG A 166 1.14 -21.64 16.75
CA ARG A 166 0.66 -20.26 16.89
C ARG A 166 -0.68 -20.03 16.22
N VAL A 167 -0.86 -20.53 15.00
CA VAL A 167 -2.17 -20.50 14.31
C VAL A 167 -3.19 -21.30 15.11
N GLU A 168 -2.77 -22.44 15.67
CA GLU A 168 -3.66 -23.30 16.43
C GLU A 168 -4.14 -22.62 17.70
N GLN A 169 -3.25 -21.97 18.44
CA GLN A 169 -3.61 -21.16 19.60
C GLN A 169 -4.51 -19.97 19.25
N LEU A 170 -4.24 -19.27 18.15
CA LEU A 170 -5.01 -18.09 17.76
C LEU A 170 -6.42 -18.45 17.25
N PHE A 171 -6.56 -19.55 16.52
CA PHE A 171 -7.83 -19.90 15.85
C PHE A 171 -8.62 -21.00 16.56
N PHE A 172 -7.95 -21.91 17.28
CA PHE A 172 -8.60 -23.01 18.00
C PHE A 172 -8.50 -22.90 19.53
N GLY A 173 -7.70 -21.98 20.07
CA GLY A 173 -7.59 -21.76 21.51
C GLY A 173 -8.87 -21.24 22.17
N TYR A 174 -9.75 -20.60 21.41
CA TYR A 174 -11.05 -20.13 21.88
C TYR A 174 -12.20 -20.86 21.17
N GLN A 175 -12.60 -22.01 21.71
CA GLN A 175 -13.89 -22.62 21.39
C GLN A 175 -14.90 -22.13 22.42
N LYS A 176 -15.92 -21.38 21.98
CA LYS A 176 -17.02 -20.97 22.85
C LYS A 176 -17.79 -22.23 23.29
N GLU A 177 -18.09 -22.35 24.58
CA GLU A 177 -18.90 -23.46 25.10
C GLU A 177 -20.21 -23.58 24.31
N ASN A 178 -20.69 -24.81 24.11
CA ASN A 178 -21.92 -25.07 23.36
C ASN A 178 -23.13 -24.54 24.15
N ALA A 179 -23.49 -23.29 23.93
CA ALA A 179 -24.61 -22.61 24.59
C ALA A 179 -25.97 -23.29 24.33
N CYS A 180 -26.08 -24.09 23.26
CA CYS A 180 -27.31 -24.77 22.86
C CYS A 180 -27.33 -26.26 23.20
N GLN A 181 -26.38 -26.74 24.01
CA GLN A 181 -26.29 -28.15 24.42
C GLN A 181 -27.58 -28.66 25.08
N SER A 182 -28.24 -27.85 25.92
CA SER A 182 -29.50 -28.23 26.58
C SER A 182 -30.62 -28.52 25.57
N ASN A 183 -30.74 -27.70 24.54
CA ASN A 183 -31.71 -27.90 23.46
C ASN A 183 -31.41 -29.18 22.65
N GLU A 184 -30.13 -29.50 22.43
CA GLU A 184 -29.73 -30.76 21.79
C GLU A 184 -30.11 -31.98 22.63
N GLU A 185 -29.90 -31.93 23.94
CA GLU A 185 -30.27 -33.00 24.86
C GLU A 185 -31.78 -33.25 24.84
N GLU A 186 -32.60 -32.20 24.85
CA GLU A 186 -34.07 -32.30 24.76
C GLU A 186 -34.55 -32.88 23.41
N ILE A 187 -33.93 -32.45 22.30
CA ILE A 187 -34.21 -33.00 20.97
C ILE A 187 -33.86 -34.48 20.93
N MET A 188 -32.68 -34.86 21.42
CA MET A 188 -32.21 -36.24 21.45
C MET A 188 -33.10 -37.12 22.34
N GLU A 189 -33.55 -36.59 23.47
CA GLU A 189 -34.49 -37.29 24.35
C GLU A 189 -35.85 -37.52 23.65
N CYS A 190 -36.36 -36.49 22.95
CA CYS A 190 -37.60 -36.60 22.19
C CYS A 190 -37.51 -37.63 21.06
N LEU A 191 -36.42 -37.62 20.30
CA LEU A 191 -36.17 -38.56 19.20
C LEU A 191 -36.05 -40.00 19.71
N ASN A 192 -35.39 -40.20 20.86
CA ASN A 192 -35.29 -41.49 21.50
C ASN A 192 -36.65 -42.03 21.96
N LYS A 193 -37.54 -41.16 22.45
CA LYS A 193 -38.92 -41.51 22.83
C LYS A 193 -39.84 -41.72 21.61
N ASN A 194 -39.60 -41.03 20.49
CA ASN A 194 -40.48 -41.02 19.32
C ASN A 194 -39.79 -41.53 18.03
N LYS A 195 -39.15 -42.71 18.07
CA LYS A 195 -38.37 -43.26 16.95
C LYS A 195 -39.14 -43.41 15.63
N THR A 196 -40.46 -43.58 15.68
CA THR A 196 -41.33 -43.75 14.50
C THR A 196 -42.10 -42.49 14.11
N ARG A 197 -42.01 -41.41 14.90
CA ARG A 197 -42.77 -40.17 14.72
C ARG A 197 -41.91 -38.95 14.99
N LEU A 198 -40.88 -38.76 14.17
CA LEU A 198 -39.89 -37.68 14.30
C LEU A 198 -40.51 -36.27 14.27
N LEU A 199 -41.62 -36.11 13.54
CA LEU A 199 -42.33 -34.82 13.43
C LEU A 199 -42.90 -34.32 14.77
N ASN A 200 -43.11 -35.20 15.76
CA ASN A 200 -43.53 -34.78 17.09
C ASN A 200 -42.45 -33.96 17.83
N CYS A 201 -41.18 -34.08 17.41
CA CYS A 201 -40.07 -33.32 17.97
C CYS A 201 -39.80 -32.00 17.22
N SER A 202 -40.55 -31.72 16.13
CA SER A 202 -40.41 -30.50 15.35
C SER A 202 -40.49 -29.20 16.16
N PRO A 203 -41.35 -29.08 17.20
CA PRO A 203 -41.37 -27.86 18.02
C PRO A 203 -40.08 -27.59 18.80
N LEU A 204 -39.32 -28.64 19.15
CA LEU A 204 -38.04 -28.51 19.88
C LEU A 204 -36.94 -27.96 18.98
N VAL A 205 -37.02 -28.24 17.68
CA VAL A 205 -36.07 -27.71 16.68
C VAL A 205 -36.15 -26.19 16.62
N ASN A 206 -37.33 -25.59 16.74
CA ASN A 206 -37.47 -24.13 16.76
C ASN A 206 -36.73 -23.49 17.96
N SER A 207 -36.72 -24.14 19.12
CA SER A 207 -35.97 -23.67 20.30
C SER A 207 -34.47 -23.70 20.05
N TYR A 208 -33.98 -24.80 19.45
CA TYR A 208 -32.59 -24.93 19.06
C TYR A 208 -32.17 -23.91 18.01
N GLU A 209 -32.96 -23.72 16.95
CA GLU A 209 -32.70 -22.73 15.90
C GLU A 209 -32.63 -21.31 16.47
N ASN A 210 -33.54 -20.96 17.39
CA ASN A 210 -33.51 -19.67 18.07
C ASN A 210 -32.25 -19.49 18.92
N CYS A 211 -31.86 -20.52 19.68
CA CYS A 211 -30.63 -20.49 20.47
C CYS A 211 -29.38 -20.30 19.59
N VAL A 212 -29.30 -21.01 18.47
CA VAL A 212 -28.19 -20.89 17.51
C VAL A 212 -28.18 -19.50 16.87
N ALA A 213 -29.34 -18.95 16.52
CA ALA A 213 -29.46 -17.61 15.97
C ALA A 213 -28.99 -16.53 16.96
N GLU A 214 -29.36 -16.65 18.24
CA GLU A 214 -28.93 -15.74 19.31
C GLU A 214 -27.42 -15.85 19.57
N MET A 215 -26.89 -17.06 19.67
CA MET A 215 -25.44 -17.29 19.82
C MET A 215 -24.66 -16.69 18.64
N ARG A 216 -25.15 -16.88 17.41
CA ARG A 216 -24.54 -16.28 16.22
C ARG A 216 -24.57 -14.76 16.27
N ALA A 217 -25.70 -14.16 16.68
CA ALA A 217 -25.81 -12.72 16.84
C ALA A 217 -24.83 -12.18 17.90
N HIS A 218 -24.67 -12.87 19.02
CA HIS A 218 -23.73 -12.52 20.08
C HIS A 218 -22.28 -12.57 19.60
N ILE A 219 -21.89 -13.63 18.87
CA ILE A 219 -20.52 -13.76 18.31
C ILE A 219 -20.24 -12.64 17.32
N LEU A 220 -21.19 -12.34 16.43
CA LEU A 220 -21.03 -11.26 15.44
C LEU A 220 -20.92 -9.88 16.11
N ALA A 221 -21.61 -9.66 17.23
CA ALA A 221 -21.50 -8.42 18.01
C ALA A 221 -20.15 -8.29 18.74
N GLU A 222 -19.63 -9.37 19.31
CA GLU A 222 -18.30 -9.40 19.94
C GLU A 222 -17.18 -9.13 18.91
N VAL A 223 -17.25 -9.75 17.73
CA VAL A 223 -16.25 -9.56 16.67
C VAL A 223 -16.34 -8.17 16.04
N GLY A 224 -17.52 -7.57 15.95
CA GLY A 224 -17.69 -6.23 15.39
C GLY A 224 -17.30 -5.07 16.32
N SER A 225 -16.99 -5.36 17.59
CA SER A 225 -16.59 -4.37 18.61
C SER A 225 -15.12 -4.45 19.03
N ALA A 226 -14.37 -5.40 18.48
CA ALA A 226 -12.92 -5.54 18.61
C ALA A 226 -12.20 -4.95 17.39
#